data_AF-A0A949R1V3-F1
#
_entry.id   AF-A0A949R1V3-F1
#
_cell.length_a   1.000
_cell.length_b   1.000
_cell.length_c   1.000
_cell.angle_alpha   90.00
_cell.angle_beta   90.00
_cell.angle_gamma   90.00
#
_symmetry.space_group_name_H-M   'P 1'
#
loop_
_entity.id
_entity.type
_entity.pdbx_description
1 polymer ?
#
loop_
_entity_poly.entity_id
_entity_poly.type
_entity_poly.pdbx_seq_one_letter_code
_entity_poly.pdbx_strand_id
1 'polypeptide(L)'
;MDTFEQILNIVGFFIRAGGFILLGFGVARFTLDAYYKAAWQVQIALSAGFFLLLVGLTKYSSPASMGMFALGSGAAFVMQFMGKKEEEEVKEGKKK
;
A
#
# COMPACT_ATOMS: atom_id res chain seq x y z
N MET A 1 10.70 -4.59 -34.18
CA MET A 1 11.12 -4.49 -32.77
C MET A 1 12.19 -5.52 -32.58
N ASP A 2 13.40 -5.09 -32.22
CA ASP A 2 14.50 -6.01 -31.97
C ASP A 2 14.19 -6.90 -30.75
N THR A 3 14.62 -8.16 -30.79
CA THR A 3 14.45 -9.13 -29.68
C THR A 3 14.90 -8.56 -28.33
N PHE A 4 15.94 -7.71 -28.36
CA PHE A 4 16.45 -7.00 -27.19
C PHE A 4 15.41 -6.04 -26.57
N GLU A 5 14.66 -5.29 -27.37
CA GLU A 5 13.61 -4.38 -26.88
C GLU A 5 12.47 -5.15 -26.23
N GLN A 6 12.11 -6.32 -26.75
CA GLN A 6 11.08 -7.17 -26.15
C GLN A 6 11.49 -7.67 -24.77
N ILE A 7 12.74 -8.11 -24.61
CA ILE A 7 13.27 -8.53 -23.31
C ILE A 7 13.24 -7.37 -22.30
N LEU A 8 13.69 -6.18 -22.71
CA LEU A 8 13.65 -5.00 -21.85
C LEU A 8 12.22 -4.59 -21.46
N ASN A 9 11.26 -4.70 -22.39
CA ASN A 9 9.85 -4.42 -22.09
C ASN A 9 9.25 -5.40 -21.07
N ILE A 10 9.58 -6.69 -21.19
CA ILE A 10 9.14 -7.71 -20.23
C ILE A 10 9.74 -7.45 -18.85
N VAL A 11 11.05 -7.20 -18.78
CA VAL A 11 11.72 -6.90 -17.51
C VAL A 11 11.16 -5.61 -16.90
N GLY A 12 10.97 -4.57 -17.70
CA GLY A 12 10.37 -3.31 -17.27
C GLY A 12 8.95 -3.48 -16.74
N PHE A 13 8.16 -4.39 -17.33
CA PHE A 13 6.83 -4.73 -16.83
C PHE A 13 6.88 -5.33 -15.42
N PHE A 14 7.75 -6.32 -15.18
CA PHE A 14 7.91 -6.93 -13.86
C PHE A 14 8.44 -5.95 -12.81
N ILE A 15 9.42 -5.13 -13.17
CA ILE A 15 9.96 -4.09 -12.28
C ILE A 15 8.86 -3.08 -11.93
N ARG A 16 8.07 -2.63 -12.91
CA ARG A 16 6.93 -1.74 -12.65
C ARG A 16 5.92 -2.40 -11.74
N ALA A 17 5.54 -3.64 -12.01
CA ALA A 17 4.57 -4.38 -11.23
C ALA A 17 5.02 -4.55 -9.77
N GLY A 18 6.27 -4.99 -9.56
CA GLY A 18 6.87 -5.10 -8.23
C GLY A 18 7.01 -3.75 -7.52
N GLY A 19 7.41 -2.70 -8.25
CA GLY A 19 7.49 -1.34 -7.73
C GLY A 19 6.14 -0.84 -7.22
N PHE A 20 5.05 -1.09 -7.94
CA PHE A 20 3.71 -0.69 -7.50
C PHE A 20 3.19 -1.51 -6.32
N ILE A 21 3.51 -2.81 -6.23
CA ILE A 21 3.21 -3.60 -5.01
C ILE A 21 3.92 -2.98 -3.80
N LEU A 22 5.24 -2.78 -3.90
CA LEU A 22 6.04 -2.27 -2.78
C LEU A 22 5.62 -0.85 -2.39
N LEU A 23 5.34 0.00 -3.38
CA LEU A 23 4.85 1.36 -3.16
C LEU A 23 3.46 1.33 -2.50
N GLY A 24 2.55 0.48 -2.98
CA GLY A 24 1.22 0.31 -2.37
C GLY A 24 1.30 -0.14 -0.92
N PHE A 25 2.12 -1.16 -0.64
CA PHE A 25 2.34 -1.66 0.70
C PHE A 25 2.97 -0.61 1.61
N GLY A 26 4.05 0.03 1.18
CA GLY A 26 4.79 1.01 1.97
C GLY A 26 3.95 2.26 2.29
N VAL A 27 3.26 2.82 1.29
CA VAL A 27 2.41 4.00 1.50
C VAL A 27 1.25 3.67 2.42
N ALA A 28 0.54 2.56 2.20
CA ALA A 28 -0.58 2.19 3.07
C ALA A 28 -0.13 1.90 4.50
N ARG A 29 0.98 1.17 4.69
CA ARG A 29 1.55 0.89 6.01
C ARG A 29 1.93 2.18 6.74
N PHE A 30 2.59 3.11 6.04
CA PHE A 30 2.96 4.43 6.57
C PHE A 30 1.73 5.27 6.92
N THR A 31 0.75 5.36 6.02
CA THR A 31 -0.49 6.11 6.23
C THR A 31 -1.22 5.57 7.47
N LEU A 32 -1.34 4.25 7.62
CA LEU A 32 -1.99 3.63 8.77
C LEU A 32 -1.24 3.91 10.08
N ASP A 33 0.08 3.75 10.11
CA ASP A 33 0.88 4.03 11.32
C ASP A 33 0.79 5.49 11.76
N ALA A 34 0.88 6.41 10.80
CA ALA A 34 0.76 7.84 11.08
C ALA A 34 -0.67 8.19 11.52
N TYR A 35 -1.69 7.60 10.88
CA TYR A 35 -3.10 7.89 11.17
C TYR A 35 -3.49 7.57 12.61
N TYR A 36 -3.08 6.41 13.14
CA TYR A 36 -3.42 6.01 14.51
C TYR A 36 -2.68 6.81 15.60
N LYS A 37 -1.58 7.47 15.25
CA LYS A 37 -0.75 8.23 16.21
C LYS A 37 -0.99 9.73 16.18
N ALA A 38 -1.68 10.24 15.16
CA ALA A 38 -1.74 11.67 14.89
C ALA A 38 -3.05 12.33 15.36
N ALA A 39 -3.00 13.65 15.52
CA ALA A 39 -4.17 14.48 15.78
C ALA A 39 -5.15 14.47 14.59
N TRP A 40 -6.41 14.84 14.83
CA TRP A 40 -7.49 14.76 13.86
C TRP A 40 -7.21 15.53 12.55
N GLN A 41 -6.48 16.66 12.60
CA GLN A 41 -6.10 17.41 11.39
C GLN A 41 -5.18 16.60 10.48
N VAL A 42 -4.22 15.89 11.08
CA VAL A 42 -3.26 15.06 10.35
C VAL A 42 -3.94 13.81 9.82
N GLN A 43 -4.90 13.25 10.54
CA GLN A 43 -5.73 12.13 10.05
C GLN A 43 -6.50 12.49 8.78
N ILE A 44 -7.08 13.70 8.72
CA ILE A 44 -7.74 14.21 7.51
C ILE A 44 -6.72 14.38 6.39
N ALA A 45 -5.57 14.99 6.66
CA ALA A 45 -4.52 15.20 5.66
C ALA A 45 -3.98 13.87 5.08
N LEU A 46 -3.78 12.87 5.93
CA LEU A 46 -3.35 11.53 5.53
C LEU A 46 -4.40 10.83 4.67
N SER A 47 -5.67 10.91 5.07
CA SER A 47 -6.78 10.32 4.32
C SER A 47 -6.95 10.99 2.96
N ALA A 48 -7.01 12.32 2.94
CA ALA A 48 -7.13 13.11 1.72
C ALA A 48 -5.93 12.89 0.79
N GLY A 49 -4.71 12.85 1.33
CA GLY A 49 -3.49 12.57 0.58
C GLY A 49 -3.51 11.17 -0.05
N PHE A 50 -3.98 10.16 0.68
CA PHE A 50 -4.12 8.80 0.14
C PHE A 50 -5.15 8.74 -1.00
N PHE A 51 -6.31 9.40 -0.86
CA PHE A 51 -7.29 9.47 -1.94
C PHE A 51 -6.79 10.27 -3.15
N LEU A 52 -6.09 11.39 -2.93
CA LEU A 52 -5.46 12.16 -4.01
C LEU A 52 -4.43 11.33 -4.76
N LEU A 53 -3.65 10.51 -4.04
CA LEU A 53 -2.73 9.55 -4.66
C LEU A 53 -3.50 8.55 -5.54
N LEU A 54 -4.61 7.98 -5.04
CA LEU A 54 -5.44 7.07 -5.84
C LEU A 54 -5.99 7.72 -7.12
N VAL A 55 -6.46 8.97 -7.02
CA VAL A 55 -6.91 9.75 -8.19
C VAL A 55 -5.76 9.99 -9.17
N GLY A 56 -4.57 10.36 -8.67
CA GLY A 56 -3.37 10.51 -9.47
C GLY A 56 -2.98 9.22 -10.18
N LEU A 57 -2.98 8.10 -9.46
CA LEU A 57 -2.71 6.79 -10.03
C LEU A 57 -3.75 6.41 -11.10
N THR A 58 -5.03 6.74 -10.88
CA THR A 58 -6.10 6.52 -11.85
C THR A 58 -5.88 7.26 -13.16
N LYS A 59 -5.34 8.47 -13.08
CA LYS A 59 -5.09 9.31 -14.26
C LYS A 59 -3.79 8.99 -14.99
N TYR A 60 -2.74 8.64 -14.27
CA TYR A 60 -1.37 8.57 -14.81
C TYR A 60 -0.80 7.15 -14.89
N SER A 61 -1.44 6.17 -14.26
CA SER A 61 -0.93 4.79 -14.21
C SER A 61 -1.77 3.85 -15.06
N SER A 62 -1.16 2.73 -15.47
CA SER A 62 -1.89 1.68 -16.18
C SER A 62 -2.84 0.94 -15.22
N PRO A 63 -3.95 0.35 -15.72
CA PRO A 63 -4.87 -0.44 -14.89
C PRO A 63 -4.17 -1.58 -14.13
N ALA A 64 -3.20 -2.24 -14.78
CA ALA A 64 -2.43 -3.31 -14.16
C ALA A 64 -1.57 -2.79 -12.99
N SER A 65 -0.92 -1.65 -13.17
CA SER A 65 -0.11 -1.00 -12.14
C SER A 65 -0.95 -0.53 -10.94
N MET A 66 -2.15 -0.02 -11.19
CA MET A 66 -3.13 0.28 -10.13
C MET A 66 -3.55 -0.97 -9.37
N GLY A 67 -3.82 -2.08 -10.06
CA GLY A 67 -4.14 -3.36 -9.42
C GLY A 67 -3.00 -3.82 -8.50
N MET A 68 -1.76 -3.69 -8.95
CA MET A 68 -0.58 -4.03 -8.13
C MET A 68 -0.43 -3.13 -6.90
N PHE A 69 -0.69 -1.83 -7.03
CA PHE A 69 -0.77 -0.91 -5.89
C PHE A 69 -1.89 -1.31 -4.90
N ALA A 70 -3.08 -1.64 -5.42
CA ALA A 70 -4.21 -2.04 -4.61
C ALA A 70 -3.93 -3.34 -3.83
N LEU A 71 -3.25 -4.30 -4.46
CA LEU A 71 -2.81 -5.53 -3.80
C LEU A 71 -1.80 -5.24 -2.69
N GLY A 72 -0.79 -4.42 -2.96
CA GLY A 72 0.20 -4.03 -1.95
C GLY A 72 -0.43 -3.29 -0.77
N SER A 73 -1.28 -2.30 -1.04
CA SER A 73 -1.97 -1.53 -0.01
C SER A 73 -2.98 -2.35 0.79
N GLY A 74 -3.72 -3.25 0.13
CA GLY A 74 -4.63 -4.21 0.75
C GLY A 74 -3.89 -5.17 1.69
N ALA A 75 -2.74 -5.70 1.27
CA ALA A 75 -1.91 -6.55 2.12
C ALA A 75 -1.45 -5.82 3.40
N ALA A 76 -1.00 -4.57 3.28
CA ALA A 76 -0.64 -3.74 4.44
C ALA A 76 -1.83 -3.52 5.39
N PHE A 77 -3.02 -3.28 4.83
CA PHE A 77 -4.24 -3.14 5.59
C PHE A 77 -4.56 -4.41 6.40
N VAL A 78 -4.57 -5.57 5.75
CA VAL A 78 -4.88 -6.85 6.41
C VAL A 78 -3.86 -7.15 7.50
N MET A 79 -2.56 -6.98 7.24
CA MET A 79 -1.51 -7.19 8.24
C MET A 79 -1.67 -6.28 9.47
N GLN A 80 -2.05 -5.01 9.27
CA GLN A 80 -2.29 -4.08 10.37
C GLN A 80 -3.44 -4.55 11.28
N PHE A 81 -4.50 -5.12 10.72
CA PHE A 81 -5.64 -5.62 11.49
C PHE A 81 -5.33 -6.96 12.18
N MET A 82 -4.52 -7.83 11.57
CA MET A 82 -4.08 -9.08 12.22
C MET A 82 -3.18 -8.80 13.43
N GLY A 83 -2.18 -7.92 13.30
CA GLY A 83 -1.26 -7.60 14.41
C GLY A 83 -1.97 -6.97 15.62
N LYS A 84 -3.04 -6.20 15.39
CA LYS A 84 -3.85 -5.64 16.48
C LYS A 84 -4.65 -6.70 17.25
N LYS A 85 -5.17 -7.72 16.56
CA LYS A 85 -5.88 -8.83 17.22
C LYS A 85 -4.96 -9.63 18.13
N GLU A 86 -3.74 -9.91 17.66
CA GLU A 86 -2.72 -10.61 18.46
C GLU A 86 -2.31 -9.80 19.70
N GLU A 87 -2.14 -8.47 19.58
CA GLU A 87 -1.84 -7.62 20.74
C GLU A 87 -2.97 -7.57 21.79
N GLU A 88 -4.24 -7.64 21.37
CA GLU A 88 -5.39 -7.67 22.27
C GLU A 88 -5.49 -9.01 23.01
N GLU A 89 -5.33 -10.15 22.32
CA GLU A 89 -5.33 -11.48 22.93
C GLU A 89 -4.19 -11.66 23.96
N VAL A 90 -3.00 -11.14 23.68
CA VAL A 90 -1.86 -11.19 24.62
C VAL A 90 -2.12 -10.35 25.87
N LYS A 91 -2.81 -9.21 25.75
CA LYS A 91 -3.16 -8.35 26.90
C LYS A 91 -4.27 -8.96 27.75
N GLU A 92 -5.24 -9.67 27.17
CA GLU A 92 -6.26 -10.41 27.93
C GLU A 92 -5.69 -11.63 28.64
N GLY A 93 -4.77 -12.37 28.00
CA GLY A 93 -4.12 -13.54 28.61
C GLY A 93 -3.22 -13.21 29.81
N LYS A 94 -2.63 -12.00 29.86
CA LYS A 94 -1.84 -11.53 31.02
C LYS A 94 -2.68 -10.95 32.16
N LYS A 95 -3.98 -10.74 31.96
CA LYS A 95 -4.91 -10.20 32.98
C LYS A 95 -5.71 -11.28 33.71
N LYS A 96 -5.61 -12.55 33.30
CA LYS A 96 -6.14 -13.72 34.04
C LYS A 96 -5.04 -14.36 34.87
#